data_AF-A0A561DC34-F1
#
_entry.id   AF-A0A561DC34-F1
#
_cell.length_a   1.000
_cell.length_b   1.000
_cell.length_c   1.000
_cell.angle_alpha   90.00
_cell.angle_beta   90.00
_cell.angle_gamma   90.00
#
_symmetry.space_group_name_H-M   'P 1'
#
loop_
_entity.id
_entity.type
_entity.pdbx_description
1 polymer ?
#
loop_
_entity_poly.entity_id
_entity_poly.type
_entity_poly.pdbx_seq_one_letter_code
_entity_poly.pdbx_strand_id
1 'polypeptide(L)' 'MYFESLLDAVLGERQIFHIIECPVCGFEEIYYEHSVTKRLIGRACRNCNFVQRFEKVEKPRIGS' A
#
# COMPACT_ATOMS: atom_id res chain seq x y z
N MET A 1 15.42 -2.44 -9.06
CA MET A 1 14.75 -3.74 -8.82
C MET A 1 14.34 -3.97 -7.37
N TYR A 2 14.73 -3.15 -6.37
CA TYR A 2 14.39 -3.42 -4.97
C TYR A 2 12.97 -3.00 -4.55
N PHE A 3 12.46 -1.91 -5.14
CA PHE A 3 11.18 -1.31 -4.74
C PHE A 3 9.95 -2.19 -5.08
N GLU A 4 9.91 -2.80 -6.27
CA GLU A 4 8.80 -3.68 -6.65
C GLU A 4 8.71 -4.92 -5.76
N SER A 5 9.86 -5.51 -5.40
CA SER A 5 9.90 -6.63 -4.45
C SER A 5 9.43 -6.23 -3.04
N LEU A 6 9.76 -5.01 -2.58
CA LEU A 6 9.25 -4.48 -1.31
C LEU A 6 7.73 -4.25 -1.38
N LEU A 7 7.24 -3.69 -2.48
CA LEU A 7 5.81 -3.51 -2.73
C LEU A 7 5.07 -4.85 -2.72
N ASP A 8 5.60 -5.87 -3.40
CA ASP A 8 5.02 -7.22 -3.43
C ASP A 8 4.99 -7.84 -2.03
N ALA A 9 6.08 -7.72 -1.26
CA ALA A 9 6.18 -8.26 0.09
C ALA A 9 5.22 -7.58 1.08
N VAL A 10 4.99 -6.27 0.94
CA VAL A 10 4.17 -5.49 1.88
C VAL A 10 2.69 -5.48 1.49
N LEU A 11 2.37 -5.25 0.21
CA LEU A 11 1.00 -5.04 -0.26
C LEU A 11 0.42 -6.26 -1.00
N GLY A 12 1.26 -7.10 -1.61
CA GLY A 12 0.81 -8.23 -2.42
C GLY A 12 0.06 -7.80 -3.69
N GLU A 13 -1.00 -8.55 -4.04
CA GLU A 13 -1.83 -8.28 -5.22
C GLU A 13 -2.52 -6.91 -5.09
N ARG A 14 -2.25 -6.05 -6.08
CA ARG A 14 -2.62 -4.64 -6.04
C ARG A 14 -2.89 -4.08 -7.42
N GLN A 15 -3.70 -3.03 -7.47
CA GLN A 15 -3.88 -2.16 -8.63
C GLN A 15 -3.78 -0.71 -8.19
N ILE A 16 -3.40 0.18 -9.12
CA ILE A 16 -3.32 1.61 -8.87
C ILE A 16 -4.73 2.16 -8.69
N PHE A 17 -4.97 2.81 -7.55
CA PHE A 17 -6.23 3.48 -7.24
C PHE A 17 -6.12 4.99 -7.50
N HIS A 18 -5.08 5.62 -6.96
CA HIS A 18 -4.89 7.06 -7.06
C HIS A 18 -3.41 7.43 -6.97
N ILE A 19 -3.04 8.58 -7.54
CA ILE A 19 -1.67 9.12 -7.51
C ILE A 19 -1.77 10.55 -6.99
N ILE A 20 -1.00 10.87 -5.95
CA ILE A 20 -0.91 12.20 -5.35
C ILE A 20 0.55 12.62 -5.22
N GLU A 21 0.77 13.85 -4.74
CA GLU A 21 2.09 14.30 -4.32
C GLU A 21 2.44 13.74 -2.94
N CYS A 22 3.61 13.12 -2.82
CA CYS A 22 4.14 12.55 -1.60
C CYS A 22 4.48 13.68 -0.62
N PRO A 23 3.92 13.70 0.59
CA PRO A 23 4.18 14.75 1.57
C PRO A 23 5.62 14.73 2.11
N VAL A 24 6.38 13.66 1.84
CA VAL A 24 7.76 13.49 2.32
C VAL A 24 8.79 14.05 1.32
N CYS A 25 8.64 13.75 0.03
CA CYS A 25 9.62 14.17 -0.99
C CYS A 25 9.05 15.01 -2.14
N GLY A 26 7.75 15.28 -2.20
CA GLY A 26 7.13 16.09 -3.26
C GLY A 26 7.03 15.41 -4.63
N PHE A 27 7.32 14.11 -4.72
CA PHE A 27 7.18 13.29 -5.94
C PHE A 27 5.90 12.46 -5.90
N GLU A 28 5.74 11.49 -6.80
CA GLU A 28 4.52 10.67 -6.85
C GLU A 28 4.42 9.70 -5.66
N GLU A 29 3.30 9.77 -4.94
CA GLU A 29 2.81 8.77 -4.00
C GLU A 29 1.58 8.08 -4.56
N ILE A 30 1.67 6.75 -4.70
CA ILE A 30 0.66 5.92 -5.32
C ILE A 30 -0.12 5.20 -4.22
N TYR A 31 -1.44 5.34 -4.27
CA TYR A 31 -2.38 4.60 -3.45
C TYR A 31 -2.84 3.35 -4.20
N TYR A 32 -2.81 2.23 -3.51
CA TYR A 32 -3.13 0.92 -4.06
C TYR A 32 -4.38 0.35 -3.42
N GLU A 33 -5.18 -0.31 -4.23
CA GLU A 33 -6.30 -1.13 -3.79
C GLU A 33 -6.12 -2.59 -4.22
N HIS A 34 -6.79 -3.50 -3.53
CA HIS A 34 -6.81 -4.91 -3.89
C HIS A 34 -7.59 -5.09 -5.20
N SER A 35 -7.05 -5.84 -6.17
CA SER A 35 -7.63 -5.99 -7.51
C SER A 35 -9.06 -6.56 -7.49
N VAL A 36 -9.28 -7.58 -6.64
CA VAL A 36 -10.59 -8.23 -6.47
C VAL A 36 -11.54 -7.46 -5.53
N THR A 37 -11.11 -7.17 -4.30
CA THR A 37 -12.01 -6.61 -3.27
C THR A 37 -12.23 -5.09 -3.38
N LYS A 38 -11.46 -4.40 -4.24
CA LYS A 38 -11.47 -2.93 -4.38
C LYS A 38 -11.30 -2.17 -3.06
N ARG A 39 -10.67 -2.81 -2.07
CA ARG A 39 -10.35 -2.19 -0.79
C ARG A 39 -9.00 -1.52 -0.89
N LEU A 40 -8.89 -0.31 -0.38
CA LEU A 40 -7.60 0.37 -0.22
C LEU A 40 -6.70 -0.45 0.71
N ILE A 41 -5.52 -0.84 0.23
CA ILE A 41 -4.60 -1.74 0.95
C ILE A 41 -3.32 -1.05 1.40
N GLY A 42 -2.98 0.08 0.79
CA GLY A 42 -1.76 0.80 1.16
C GLY A 42 -1.40 1.90 0.19
N ARG A 43 -0.23 2.47 0.43
CA ARG A 43 0.38 3.49 -0.42
C ARG A 43 1.89 3.29 -0.50
N ALA A 44 2.50 3.82 -1.55
CA ALA A 44 3.95 3.82 -1.67
C ALA A 44 4.46 5.00 -2.49
N CYS A 45 5.69 5.42 -2.20
CA CYS A 45 6.43 6.39 -2.99
C CYS A 45 7.76 5.76 -3.41
N ARG A 46 7.96 5.63 -4.73
CA ARG A 46 9.18 5.04 -5.30
C ARG A 46 10.42 5.89 -5.04
N ASN A 47 10.27 7.20 -5.02
CA ASN A 47 11.40 8.12 -4.84
C ASN A 47 11.94 8.07 -3.40
N CYS A 48 11.04 8.09 -2.43
CA CYS A 48 11.37 7.99 -1.01
C CYS A 48 11.62 6.52 -0.54
N ASN A 49 11.40 5.51 -1.41
CA ASN A 49 11.33 4.08 -1.04
C ASN A 49 10.39 3.78 0.13
N PHE A 50 9.34 4.59 0.28
CA PHE A 50 8.35 4.43 1.35
C PHE A 50 7.25 3.48 0.89
N VAL A 51 6.91 2.49 1.73
CA VAL A 51 5.78 1.59 1.49
C VAL A 51 5.02 1.41 2.80
N GLN A 52 3.71 1.63 2.78
CA GLN A 52 2.84 1.50 3.94
C GLN A 52 1.61 0.68 3.59
N ARG A 53 1.39 -0.41 4.34
CA ARG A 53 0.14 -1.15 4.32
C ARG A 53 -0.86 -0.48 5.26
N PHE A 54 -2.10 -0.33 4.80
CA PHE A 54 -3.20 0.04 5.68
C PHE A 54 -3.69 -1.25 6.36
N GLU A 55 -3.43 -1.39 7.66
CA GLU A 55 -3.88 -2.55 8.42
C GLU A 55 -5.40 -2.67 8.35
N LYS A 56 -5.89 -3.86 7.98
CA LYS A 56 -7.19 -4.29 8.48
C LYS A 56 -6.96 -4.71 9.91
N VAL A 57 -7.46 -3.92 10.85
CA VAL A 57 -7.66 -4.37 12.23
C VAL A 57 -8.78 -5.42 12.21
N GLU A 58 -8.49 -6.62 11.70
CA GLU A 58 -9.27 -7.80 12.05
C GLU A 58 -8.74 -8.25 13.40
N LYS A 59 -9.27 -7.61 14.47
CA LYS A 59 -9.08 -8.15 15.82
C LYS A 59 -9.50 -9.62 15.75
N PRO A 60 -8.67 -10.59 16.16
CA PRO A 60 -9.17 -11.93 16.36
C PRO A 60 -10.34 -11.81 17.34
N ARG A 61 -11.54 -12.23 16.92
CA ARG A 61 -12.62 -12.49 17.86
C ARG A 61 -12.14 -13.65 18.71
N ILE A 62 -11.46 -13.36 19.82
CA ILE A 62 -11.30 -14.29 20.92
C ILE A 62 -12.70 -14.40 21.53
N GLY A 63 -13.50 -15.26 20.92
CA GLY A 63 -14.69 -15.80 21.56
C GLY A 63 -14.25 -17.02 22.35
N SER A 64 -14.28 -16.92 23.67
CA SER A 64 -14.49 -18.02 24.61
C SER A 64 -14.87 -17.39 25.94
#